data_AF-A0A7S3F1N9-F1
#
_entry.id   AF-A0A7S3F1N9-F1
#
_cell.length_a   1.000
_cell.length_b   1.000
_cell.length_c   1.000
_cell.angle_alpha   90.00
_cell.angle_beta   90.00
_cell.angle_gamma   90.00
#
_symmetry.space_group_name_H-M   'P 1'
#
loop_
_entity.id
_entity.type
_entity.pdbx_description
1 polymer ?
#
loop_
_entity_poly.entity_id
_entity_poly.type
_entity_poly.pdbx_seq_one_letter_code
_entity_poly.pdbx_strand_id
1 'polypeptide(L)'
;MGMDTVAIAVGTGGGASEDEMKAIEFQGVENQAAALAAVGNGSLTSLRVVLCSSMGTTNPKPPPFEGGAVLFWKLNAEAFLSSSGIPSTIVKPCGLKDAPQGTSELATGHDDTIPGLVASHAIARADVAAVMAEAVVQRSAVRFALCSKLLGKPTTDYAALLDQARWPWQRAAPALAA
;
A
#
# COMPACT_ATOMS: atom_id res chain seq x y z
N MET A 1 25.53 -8.90 -4.63
CA MET A 1 24.20 -9.10 -4.03
C MET A 1 23.21 -8.28 -4.84
N GLY A 2 22.12 -8.89 -5.30
CA GLY A 2 21.03 -8.21 -6.01
C GLY A 2 20.03 -7.60 -5.02
N MET A 3 19.12 -6.77 -5.52
CA MET A 3 18.00 -6.25 -4.72
C MET A 3 17.02 -7.38 -4.42
N ASP A 4 16.57 -7.51 -3.17
CA ASP A 4 15.54 -8.48 -2.76
C ASP A 4 14.18 -7.83 -2.47
N THR A 5 14.13 -6.50 -2.43
CA THR A 5 12.93 -5.73 -2.12
C THR A 5 12.87 -4.50 -3.01
N VAL A 6 11.68 -4.18 -3.54
CA VAL A 6 11.41 -2.93 -4.26
C VAL A 6 10.23 -2.20 -3.63
N ALA A 7 10.40 -0.90 -3.37
CA ALA A 7 9.30 -0.02 -2.98
C ALA A 7 8.87 0.82 -4.19
N ILE A 8 7.63 0.65 -4.63
CA ILE A 8 7.05 1.28 -5.80
C ILE A 8 6.15 2.43 -5.34
N ALA A 9 6.60 3.66 -5.57
CA ALA A 9 5.85 4.90 -5.32
C ALA A 9 5.70 5.74 -6.59
N VAL A 10 5.79 5.10 -7.76
CA VAL A 10 5.54 5.72 -9.05
C VAL A 10 4.03 5.93 -9.22
N GLY A 11 3.63 7.05 -9.82
CA GLY A 11 2.23 7.30 -10.17
C GLY A 11 2.10 8.38 -11.24
N THR A 12 0.96 8.40 -11.92
CA THR A 12 0.65 9.43 -12.90
C THR A 12 0.29 10.77 -12.25
N GLY A 13 0.66 11.86 -12.91
CA GLY A 13 0.19 13.20 -12.54
C GLY A 13 -1.25 13.46 -12.99
N GLY A 14 -1.83 14.55 -12.48
CA GLY A 14 -3.14 15.01 -12.94
C GLY A 14 -3.12 15.34 -14.44
N GLY A 15 -4.17 14.93 -15.16
CA GLY A 15 -4.32 15.16 -16.60
C GLY A 15 -3.73 14.07 -17.50
N ALA A 16 -3.17 13.00 -16.93
CA ALA A 16 -2.76 11.83 -17.71
C ALA A 16 -3.94 11.23 -18.50
N SER A 17 -3.66 10.74 -19.70
CA SER A 17 -4.59 9.92 -20.47
C SER A 17 -4.79 8.55 -19.83
N GLU A 18 -5.87 7.86 -20.17
CA GLU A 18 -6.12 6.51 -19.64
C GLU A 18 -5.03 5.51 -20.06
N ASP A 19 -4.46 5.66 -21.26
CA ASP A 19 -3.33 4.84 -21.72
C ASP A 19 -2.06 5.09 -20.88
N GLU A 20 -1.78 6.36 -20.53
CA GLU A 20 -0.67 6.69 -19.62
C GLU A 20 -0.92 6.15 -18.21
N MET A 21 -2.15 6.26 -17.70
CA MET A 21 -2.53 5.67 -16.41
C MET A 21 -2.30 4.16 -16.41
N LYS A 22 -2.75 3.45 -17.44
CA LYS A 22 -2.51 2.02 -17.60
C LYS A 22 -1.02 1.68 -17.66
N ALA A 23 -0.27 2.40 -18.49
CA ALA A 23 1.15 2.17 -18.70
C ALA A 23 1.97 2.34 -17.42
N ILE A 24 1.61 3.34 -16.60
CA ILE A 24 2.37 3.68 -15.39
C ILE A 24 1.87 2.92 -14.17
N GLU A 25 0.57 2.94 -13.91
CA GLU A 25 -0.01 2.41 -12.66
C GLU A 25 -0.13 0.90 -12.65
N PHE A 26 -0.24 0.27 -13.83
CA PHE A 26 -0.36 -1.17 -13.96
C PHE A 26 0.86 -1.80 -14.63
N GLN A 27 1.11 -1.50 -15.90
CA GLN A 27 2.21 -2.16 -16.65
C GLN A 27 3.57 -1.81 -16.06
N GLY A 28 3.74 -0.59 -15.53
CA GLY A 28 4.94 -0.18 -14.81
C GLY A 28 5.20 -1.01 -13.54
N VAL A 29 4.15 -1.46 -12.84
CA VAL A 29 4.26 -2.36 -11.69
C VAL A 29 4.63 -3.77 -12.15
N GLU A 30 4.01 -4.28 -13.23
CA GLU A 30 4.36 -5.58 -13.82
C GLU A 30 5.85 -5.63 -14.20
N ASN A 31 6.34 -4.57 -14.87
CA ASN A 31 7.73 -4.48 -15.30
C ASN A 31 8.71 -4.46 -14.12
N GLN A 32 8.40 -3.72 -13.05
CA GLN A 32 9.25 -3.67 -11.86
C GLN A 32 9.26 -5.01 -11.10
N ALA A 33 8.11 -5.68 -11.00
CA ALA A 33 8.02 -7.01 -10.40
C ALA A 33 8.80 -8.06 -11.23
N ALA A 34 8.69 -8.00 -12.56
CA ALA A 34 9.45 -8.88 -13.46
C ALA A 34 10.96 -8.67 -13.33
N ALA A 35 11.41 -7.41 -13.24
CA ALA A 35 12.81 -7.08 -13.04
C ALA A 35 13.33 -7.62 -11.68
N LEU A 36 12.54 -7.50 -10.61
CA LEU A 36 12.89 -8.07 -9.31
C LEU A 36 12.94 -9.61 -9.35
N ALA A 37 11.98 -10.25 -10.02
CA ALA A 37 11.96 -11.70 -10.18
C ALA A 37 13.20 -12.23 -10.92
N ALA A 38 13.68 -11.50 -11.93
CA ALA A 38 14.86 -11.86 -12.70
C ALA A 38 16.16 -11.92 -11.86
N VAL A 39 16.23 -11.14 -10.77
CA VAL A 39 17.40 -11.16 -9.85
C VAL A 39 17.21 -12.11 -8.66
N GLY A 40 16.04 -12.73 -8.50
CA GLY A 40 15.69 -13.59 -7.38
C GLY A 40 16.19 -15.03 -7.47
N ASN A 41 16.96 -15.39 -8.51
CA ASN A 41 17.60 -16.70 -8.69
C ASN A 41 16.65 -17.90 -8.45
N GLY A 42 15.39 -17.79 -8.89
CA GLY A 42 14.39 -18.86 -8.80
C GLY A 42 13.61 -18.93 -7.47
N SER A 43 13.86 -18.06 -6.50
CA SER A 43 13.05 -17.95 -5.27
C SER A 43 12.25 -16.65 -5.23
N LEU A 44 10.97 -16.71 -5.60
CA LEU A 44 10.08 -15.53 -5.51
C LEU A 44 9.66 -15.22 -4.07
N THR A 45 9.65 -16.23 -3.19
CA THR A 45 9.23 -16.08 -1.79
C THR A 45 10.26 -15.36 -0.94
N SER A 46 11.52 -15.26 -1.38
CA SER A 46 12.56 -14.42 -0.77
C SER A 46 12.56 -12.99 -1.30
N LEU A 47 11.65 -12.62 -2.20
CA LEU A 47 11.54 -11.25 -2.73
C LEU A 47 10.40 -10.49 -2.05
N ARG A 48 10.41 -9.16 -2.11
CA ARG A 48 9.32 -8.31 -1.61
C ARG A 48 9.00 -7.16 -2.55
N VAL A 49 7.71 -6.86 -2.67
CA VAL A 49 7.23 -5.60 -3.27
C VAL A 49 6.47 -4.82 -2.22
N VAL A 50 6.74 -3.52 -2.10
CA VAL A 50 5.93 -2.59 -1.32
C VAL A 50 5.34 -1.57 -2.28
N LEU A 51 4.03 -1.63 -2.52
CA LEU A 51 3.33 -0.75 -3.47
C LEU A 51 2.59 0.37 -2.73
N CYS A 52 2.81 1.61 -3.16
CA CYS A 52 1.93 2.74 -2.86
C CYS A 52 0.76 2.75 -3.86
N SER A 53 -0.39 2.24 -3.44
CA SER A 53 -1.63 2.29 -4.22
C SER A 53 -2.48 3.50 -3.78
N SER A 54 -3.78 3.34 -3.63
CA SER A 54 -4.72 4.35 -3.16
C SER A 54 -5.92 3.70 -2.51
N MET A 55 -6.47 4.33 -1.48
CA MET A 55 -7.84 4.05 -1.05
C MET A 55 -8.82 4.42 -2.20
N GLY A 56 -10.00 3.81 -2.23
CA GLY A 56 -11.01 4.03 -3.26
C GLY A 56 -11.01 2.98 -4.39
N THR A 57 -10.00 2.10 -4.44
CA THR A 57 -9.91 1.07 -5.47
C THR A 57 -10.97 -0.04 -5.33
N THR A 58 -11.88 0.01 -4.34
CA THR A 58 -13.05 -0.89 -4.32
C THR A 58 -14.18 -0.43 -5.23
N ASN A 59 -14.22 0.85 -5.60
CA ASN A 59 -15.19 1.36 -6.55
C ASN A 59 -14.73 1.04 -7.98
N PRO A 60 -15.47 0.20 -8.75
CA PRO A 60 -15.06 -0.20 -10.10
C PRO A 60 -15.13 0.94 -11.12
N LYS A 61 -15.85 2.03 -10.81
CA LYS A 61 -15.99 3.22 -11.66
C LYS A 61 -16.02 4.47 -10.76
N PRO A 62 -14.91 4.82 -10.11
CA PRO A 62 -14.90 5.98 -9.23
C PRO A 62 -15.09 7.25 -10.08
N PRO A 63 -15.80 8.25 -9.56
CA PRO A 63 -15.95 9.51 -10.25
C PRO A 63 -14.57 10.19 -10.41
N PRO A 64 -14.39 11.06 -11.42
CA PRO A 64 -13.10 11.70 -11.68
C PRO A 64 -12.50 12.44 -10.46
N PHE A 65 -13.34 13.06 -9.63
CA PHE A 65 -12.90 13.79 -8.43
C PHE A 65 -12.41 12.89 -7.29
N GLU A 66 -12.71 11.59 -7.33
CA GLU A 66 -12.21 10.57 -6.39
C GLU A 66 -11.01 9.79 -6.96
N GLY A 67 -10.54 10.13 -8.16
CA GLY A 67 -9.40 9.50 -8.83
C GLY A 67 -9.73 8.92 -10.21
N GLY A 68 -11.00 8.69 -10.52
CA GLY A 68 -11.40 8.25 -11.87
C GLY A 68 -10.73 6.95 -12.32
N ALA A 69 -10.37 6.88 -13.61
CA ALA A 69 -9.80 5.67 -14.22
C ALA A 69 -8.46 5.22 -13.61
N VAL A 70 -7.72 6.11 -12.92
CA VAL A 70 -6.42 5.73 -12.31
C VAL A 70 -6.59 4.65 -11.25
N LEU A 71 -7.69 4.69 -10.49
CA LEU A 71 -7.98 3.72 -9.43
C LEU A 71 -8.28 2.34 -9.98
N PHE A 72 -8.88 2.26 -11.18
CA PHE A 72 -9.07 1.01 -11.88
C PHE A 72 -7.73 0.36 -12.22
N TRP A 73 -6.77 1.11 -12.77
CA TRP A 73 -5.46 0.56 -13.12
C TRP A 73 -4.60 0.23 -11.89
N LYS A 74 -4.68 1.04 -10.83
CA LYS A 74 -4.08 0.69 -9.53
C LYS A 74 -4.65 -0.62 -8.99
N LEU A 75 -5.96 -0.86 -9.07
CA LEU A 75 -6.56 -2.14 -8.65
C LEU A 75 -6.03 -3.32 -9.46
N ASN A 76 -5.83 -3.16 -10.77
CA ASN A 76 -5.23 -4.21 -11.61
C ASN A 76 -3.81 -4.55 -11.15
N ALA A 77 -3.00 -3.54 -10.80
CA ALA A 77 -1.67 -3.77 -10.24
C ALA A 77 -1.70 -4.49 -8.89
N GLU A 78 -2.62 -4.10 -8.00
CA GLU A 78 -2.84 -4.79 -6.73
C GLU A 78 -3.20 -6.27 -6.93
N ALA A 79 -4.11 -6.54 -7.87
CA ALA A 79 -4.54 -7.90 -8.21
C ALA A 79 -3.38 -8.73 -8.80
N PHE A 80 -2.63 -8.15 -9.74
CA PHE A 80 -1.44 -8.78 -10.31
C PHE A 80 -0.42 -9.17 -9.23
N LEU A 81 -0.05 -8.25 -8.34
CA LEU A 81 0.89 -8.53 -7.26
C LEU A 81 0.37 -9.63 -6.33
N SER A 82 -0.93 -9.63 -6.04
CA SER A 82 -1.58 -10.66 -5.21
C SER A 82 -1.52 -12.06 -5.83
N SER A 83 -1.49 -12.17 -7.17
CA SER A 83 -1.33 -13.44 -7.89
C SER A 83 0.09 -13.75 -8.37
N SER A 84 1.04 -12.82 -8.20
CA SER A 84 2.41 -12.91 -8.77
C SER A 84 3.30 -13.97 -8.14
N GLY A 85 2.96 -14.46 -6.94
CA GLY A 85 3.83 -15.31 -6.12
C GLY A 85 4.94 -14.55 -5.38
N ILE A 86 5.12 -13.24 -5.61
CA ILE A 86 6.02 -12.39 -4.82
C ILE A 86 5.24 -11.82 -3.62
N PRO A 87 5.64 -12.11 -2.37
CA PRO A 87 4.99 -11.54 -1.20
C PRO A 87 5.02 -10.01 -1.25
N SER A 88 3.86 -9.38 -1.15
CA SER A 88 3.70 -7.95 -1.39
C SER A 88 2.97 -7.25 -0.24
N THR A 89 3.42 -6.05 0.11
CA THR A 89 2.66 -5.11 0.95
C THR A 89 2.05 -4.03 0.05
N ILE A 90 0.74 -3.84 0.16
CA ILE A 90 0.00 -2.85 -0.62
C ILE A 90 -0.54 -1.81 0.37
N VAL A 91 0.09 -0.63 0.37
CA VAL A 91 -0.31 0.51 1.19
C VAL A 91 -1.27 1.37 0.37
N LYS A 92 -2.50 1.54 0.85
CA LYS A 92 -3.57 2.28 0.15
C LYS A 92 -3.87 3.58 0.90
N PRO A 93 -3.07 4.64 0.73
CA PRO A 93 -3.27 5.87 1.47
C PRO A 93 -4.61 6.54 1.12
N CYS A 94 -5.17 7.27 2.09
CA CYS A 94 -6.16 8.31 1.82
C CYS A 94 -5.56 9.47 0.98
N GLY A 95 -6.35 10.51 0.73
CA GLY A 95 -5.89 11.74 0.08
C GLY A 95 -4.57 12.26 0.67
N LEU A 96 -3.61 12.60 -0.19
CA LEU A 96 -2.27 12.98 0.25
C LEU A 96 -2.21 14.48 0.57
N LYS A 97 -1.50 14.84 1.64
CA LYS A 97 -1.15 16.23 1.97
C LYS A 97 0.36 16.37 2.22
N ASP A 98 0.87 17.58 2.01
CA ASP A 98 2.22 17.96 2.41
C ASP A 98 2.20 18.44 3.85
N ALA A 99 2.67 17.60 4.76
CA ALA A 99 2.76 17.88 6.18
C ALA A 99 3.93 17.09 6.79
N PRO A 100 4.46 17.50 7.96
CA PRO A 100 5.50 16.76 8.65
C PRO A 100 5.03 15.36 9.08
N GLN A 101 5.93 14.39 9.04
CA GLN A 101 5.76 13.06 9.59
C GLN A 101 5.50 13.11 11.10
N GLY A 102 4.79 12.12 11.64
CA GLY A 102 4.73 11.87 13.08
C GLY A 102 3.92 12.93 13.83
N THR A 103 2.98 13.56 13.15
CA THR A 103 2.08 14.58 13.73
C THR A 103 0.68 14.05 13.99
N SER A 104 0.30 12.94 13.38
CA SER A 104 -1.06 12.39 13.43
C SER A 104 -1.07 10.94 13.92
N GLU A 105 -2.13 10.55 14.61
CA GLU A 105 -2.42 9.14 14.81
C GLU A 105 -2.81 8.53 13.46
N LEU A 106 -2.20 7.40 13.10
CA LEU A 106 -2.49 6.68 11.88
C LEU A 106 -3.52 5.58 12.15
N ALA A 107 -4.38 5.34 11.17
CA ALA A 107 -5.42 4.32 11.21
C ALA A 107 -5.35 3.45 9.97
N THR A 108 -5.63 2.16 10.16
CA THR A 108 -5.65 1.16 9.09
C THR A 108 -7.02 0.53 8.95
N GLY A 109 -7.37 0.11 7.74
CA GLY A 109 -8.60 -0.65 7.50
C GLY A 109 -8.58 -1.38 6.17
N HIS A 110 -9.74 -1.89 5.79
CA HIS A 110 -9.93 -2.71 4.59
C HIS A 110 -11.17 -2.27 3.84
N ASP A 111 -11.18 -2.54 2.54
CA ASP A 111 -12.34 -2.32 1.67
C ASP A 111 -12.95 -0.92 1.81
N ASP A 112 -12.05 0.07 1.78
CA ASP A 112 -12.35 1.50 1.93
C ASP A 112 -13.13 1.85 3.22
N THR A 113 -13.02 0.99 4.23
CA THR A 113 -13.60 1.16 5.57
C THR A 113 -12.49 1.14 6.63
N ILE A 114 -12.37 2.22 7.38
CA ILE A 114 -11.40 2.34 8.49
C ILE A 114 -12.17 2.55 9.80
N PRO A 115 -12.07 1.61 10.77
CA PRO A 115 -12.73 1.75 12.06
C PRO A 115 -12.34 3.03 12.80
N GLY A 116 -13.34 3.75 13.32
CA GLY A 116 -13.13 4.98 14.08
C GLY A 116 -12.70 6.19 13.23
N LEU A 117 -12.67 6.06 11.91
CA LEU A 117 -12.47 7.20 11.01
C LEU A 117 -13.82 7.92 10.81
N VAL A 118 -13.90 9.17 11.25
CA VAL A 118 -15.10 10.02 11.11
C VAL A 118 -14.92 10.94 9.90
N ALA A 119 -15.48 10.56 8.74
CA ALA A 119 -15.26 11.17 7.41
C ALA A 119 -13.96 10.73 6.70
N SER A 120 -13.85 11.08 5.41
CA SER A 120 -12.65 10.81 4.61
C SER A 120 -11.57 11.86 4.92
N HIS A 121 -10.42 11.43 5.45
CA HIS A 121 -9.35 12.31 5.92
C HIS A 121 -8.05 12.09 5.18
N ALA A 122 -7.27 13.16 4.97
CA ALA A 122 -5.97 13.08 4.31
C ALA A 122 -4.85 12.54 5.21
N ILE A 123 -3.77 12.03 4.61
CA ILE A 123 -2.54 11.57 5.27
C ILE A 123 -1.31 12.31 4.74
N ALA A 124 -0.34 12.60 5.62
CA ALA A 124 0.91 13.21 5.20
C ALA A 124 1.72 12.27 4.31
N ARG A 125 2.26 12.78 3.18
CA ARG A 125 3.16 11.99 2.31
C ARG A 125 4.33 11.39 3.08
N ALA A 126 4.86 12.13 4.07
CA ALA A 126 5.96 11.68 4.90
C ALA A 126 5.56 10.50 5.83
N ASP A 127 4.33 10.45 6.33
CA ASP A 127 3.84 9.29 7.10
C ASP A 127 3.64 8.06 6.21
N VAL A 128 3.14 8.23 4.98
CA VAL A 128 3.05 7.14 4.00
C VAL A 128 4.43 6.56 3.71
N ALA A 129 5.41 7.43 3.45
CA ALA A 129 6.80 7.02 3.21
C ALA A 129 7.40 6.27 4.40
N ALA A 130 7.14 6.71 5.63
CA ALA A 130 7.61 6.03 6.83
C ALA A 130 7.00 4.64 7.00
N VAL A 131 5.69 4.49 6.77
CA VAL A 131 5.01 3.17 6.82
C VAL A 131 5.51 2.25 5.71
N MET A 132 5.75 2.76 4.50
CA MET A 132 6.34 1.97 3.41
C MET A 132 7.77 1.54 3.73
N ALA A 133 8.59 2.41 4.33
CA ALA A 133 9.93 2.07 4.75
C ALA A 133 9.92 0.98 5.84
N GLU A 134 9.02 1.07 6.82
CA GLU A 134 8.82 0.01 7.81
C GLU A 134 8.40 -1.30 7.14
N ALA A 135 7.50 -1.26 6.15
CA ALA A 135 7.07 -2.46 5.42
C ALA A 135 8.22 -3.14 4.65
N VAL A 136 9.18 -2.36 4.14
CA VAL A 136 10.42 -2.88 3.56
C VAL A 136 11.25 -3.61 4.62
N VAL A 137 11.45 -3.01 5.79
CA VAL A 137 12.24 -3.59 6.90
C VAL A 137 11.59 -4.86 7.46
N GLN A 138 10.29 -4.79 7.77
CA GLN A 138 9.52 -5.91 8.33
C GLN A 138 9.23 -7.01 7.30
N ARG A 139 9.45 -6.71 6.01
CA ARG A 139 9.12 -7.60 4.89
C ARG A 139 7.69 -8.13 4.98
N SER A 140 6.77 -7.25 5.40
CA SER A 140 5.37 -7.59 5.61
C SER A 140 4.71 -8.03 4.30
N ALA A 141 3.59 -8.72 4.41
CA ALA A 141 2.74 -9.08 3.28
C ALA A 141 1.30 -8.86 3.72
N VAL A 142 0.81 -7.64 3.49
CA VAL A 142 -0.51 -7.17 3.91
C VAL A 142 -0.99 -6.09 2.94
N ARG A 143 -2.30 -6.07 2.66
CA ARG A 143 -2.96 -5.06 1.83
C ARG A 143 -3.94 -4.31 2.71
N PHE A 144 -3.83 -2.99 2.81
CA PHE A 144 -4.63 -2.21 3.76
C PHE A 144 -4.78 -0.74 3.33
N ALA A 145 -5.86 -0.10 3.76
CA ALA A 145 -6.06 1.34 3.71
C ALA A 145 -5.32 2.04 4.86
N LEU A 146 -4.77 3.23 4.61
CA LEU A 146 -3.97 3.98 5.58
C LEU A 146 -4.36 5.47 5.57
N CYS A 147 -4.83 5.98 6.70
CA CYS A 147 -5.25 7.38 6.82
C CYS A 147 -4.82 7.97 8.16
N SER A 148 -4.79 9.30 8.26
CA SER A 148 -4.62 9.97 9.56
C SER A 148 -5.99 10.12 10.24
N LYS A 149 -6.04 9.87 11.56
CA LYS A 149 -7.19 10.26 12.38
C LYS A 149 -7.16 11.77 12.63
N LEU A 150 -8.34 12.35 12.83
CA LEU A 150 -8.48 13.75 13.21
C LEU A 150 -7.92 14.05 14.60
N LEU A 151 -8.14 13.12 15.54
CA LEU A 151 -7.72 13.21 16.93
C LEU A 151 -6.95 11.95 17.31
N GLY A 152 -5.97 12.10 18.18
CA GLY A 152 -5.13 10.99 18.59
C GLY A 152 -3.70 11.38 18.91
N LYS A 153 -2.92 10.43 19.42
CA LYS A 153 -1.47 10.61 19.61
C LYS A 153 -0.74 10.17 18.35
N PRO A 154 0.35 10.85 17.94
CA PRO A 154 1.13 10.41 16.80
C PRO A 154 1.54 8.95 16.88
N THR A 155 1.34 8.22 15.79
CA THR A 155 1.80 6.83 15.71
C THR A 155 3.31 6.80 15.57
N THR A 156 3.98 6.13 16.50
CA THR A 156 5.44 5.96 16.51
C THR A 156 5.88 4.51 16.28
N ASP A 157 4.98 3.55 16.52
CA ASP A 157 5.23 2.12 16.30
C ASP A 157 4.57 1.65 14.99
N TYR A 158 5.31 1.79 13.89
CA TYR A 158 4.83 1.38 12.56
C TYR A 158 4.79 -0.14 12.39
N ALA A 159 5.61 -0.90 13.12
CA ALA A 159 5.59 -2.36 13.09
C ALA A 159 4.27 -2.90 13.67
N ALA A 160 3.86 -2.36 14.83
CA ALA A 160 2.56 -2.68 15.42
C ALA A 160 1.39 -2.23 14.51
N LEU A 161 1.52 -1.08 13.83
CA LEU A 161 0.53 -0.62 12.86
C LEU A 161 0.36 -1.61 11.70
N LEU A 162 1.46 -2.12 11.14
CA LEU A 162 1.44 -3.11 10.05
C LEU A 162 0.84 -4.45 10.50
N ASP A 163 1.08 -4.87 11.75
CA ASP A 163 0.47 -6.08 12.28
C ASP A 163 -1.04 -5.91 12.51
N GLN A 164 -1.46 -4.76 13.04
CA GLN A 164 -2.88 -4.42 13.23
C GLN A 164 -3.63 -4.33 11.89
N ALA A 165 -2.95 -3.91 10.82
CA ALA A 165 -3.50 -3.86 9.48
C ALA A 165 -3.87 -5.24 8.91
N ARG A 166 -3.35 -6.34 9.48
CA ARG A 166 -3.67 -7.70 9.03
C ARG A 166 -5.11 -8.07 9.38
N TRP A 167 -5.74 -8.85 8.51
CA TRP A 167 -6.95 -9.56 8.86
C TRP A 167 -6.72 -10.51 10.05
N PRO A 168 -7.75 -10.81 10.86
CA PRO A 168 -7.59 -11.68 12.04
C PRO A 168 -6.95 -13.04 11.71
N TRP A 169 -7.27 -13.63 10.56
CA TRP A 169 -6.70 -14.92 10.11
C TRP A 169 -5.29 -14.83 9.52
N GLN A 170 -4.79 -13.62 9.27
CA GLN A 170 -3.42 -13.36 8.79
C GLN A 170 -2.43 -13.08 9.92
N ARG A 171 -2.92 -12.78 11.12
CA ARG A 171 -2.07 -12.60 12.30
C ARG A 171 -1.55 -13.96 12.74
N ALA A 172 -0.31 -14.01 13.22
CA ALA A 172 0.19 -15.24 13.83
C ALA A 172 -0.78 -15.68 14.93
N ALA A 173 -1.14 -16.97 14.94
CA ALA A 173 -1.91 -17.51 16.06
C ALA A 173 -1.14 -17.21 17.35
N PRO A 174 -1.82 -16.79 18.44
CA PRO A 174 -1.15 -16.73 19.73
C PRO A 174 -0.52 -18.09 19.98
N ALA A 175 0.75 -18.11 20.38
CA ALA A 175 1.41 -19.36 20.76
C ALA A 175 0.50 -20.05 21.78
N LEU A 176 0.06 -21.27 21.47
CA LEU A 176 -0.66 -22.08 22.43
C LEU A 176 0.22 -22.15 23.68
N ALA A 177 -0.27 -21.60 24.79
CA ALA A 177 0.41 -21.72 26.07
C ALA A 177 0.57 -23.22 26.34
N ALA A 178 1.82 -23.68 26.32
CA ALA A 178 2.21 -25.04 26.67
C ALA A 178 2.08 -25.26 28.18
#